data_AF-A0A3Q9EQW2-F1
#
_entry.id   AF-A0A3Q9EQW2-F1
#
_cell.length_a   1.000
_cell.length_b   1.000
_cell.length_c   1.000
_cell.angle_alpha   90.00
_cell.angle_beta   90.00
_cell.angle_gamma   90.00
#
_symmetry.space_group_name_H-M   'P 1'
#
loop_
_entity.id
_entity.type
_entity.pdbx_description
1 polymer ?
#
loop_
_entity_poly.entity_id
_entity_poly.type
_entity_poly.pdbx_seq_one_letter_code
_entity_poly.pdbx_strand_id
1 'polypeptide(L)'
;MSRALPKYNKRRVAFIGGAAAVALSGTVIAGFALAGETTSSSKSGTNARTLAGPGTVSCPDVASRLPAVPATAKAEVDRNLALLNTQIQEANKRLVDTVGQGGPNFAQNAIVGPLKDKRVATINRIATAIGRTAARPQGLDALAPCTLNANGNAAAATPKATPTKQASGNKGNTGGNANTGNAGNTGNTNAVGTISCPDVRSKLPAVPATARAEVDRNLALLNTQIQEANRRLASSVGQGGPNFVQNAILGPLKDKRVAAIDRIAISIGRTAAKPQGLNSLATCTLTK
;
A
#
# COMPACT_ATOMS: atom_id res chain seq x y z
N MET A 1 -7.79 15.91 -61.15
CA MET A 1 -8.24 16.76 -60.04
C MET A 1 -7.35 16.52 -58.83
N SER A 2 -6.66 17.55 -58.35
CA SER A 2 -5.53 17.43 -57.41
C SER A 2 -5.98 17.18 -55.96
N ARG A 3 -5.25 16.32 -55.24
CA ARG A 3 -5.44 16.11 -53.79
C ARG A 3 -4.63 17.15 -53.00
N ALA A 4 -5.30 17.93 -52.15
CA ALA A 4 -4.63 18.83 -51.21
C ALA A 4 -4.54 18.18 -49.81
N LEU A 5 -3.33 18.17 -49.23
CA LEU A 5 -3.07 17.79 -47.84
C LEU A 5 -2.64 19.05 -47.06
N PRO A 6 -3.14 19.28 -45.83
CA PRO A 6 -2.72 20.42 -45.02
C PRO A 6 -1.27 20.26 -44.51
N LYS A 7 -0.48 21.34 -44.59
CA LYS A 7 0.93 21.38 -44.18
C LYS A 7 1.07 21.30 -42.65
N TYR A 8 1.85 20.34 -42.16
CA TYR A 8 2.23 20.24 -40.75
C TYR A 8 3.46 21.12 -40.47
N ASN A 9 3.30 22.22 -39.73
CA ASN A 9 4.40 23.14 -39.41
C ASN A 9 5.33 22.56 -38.33
N LYS A 10 6.49 22.08 -38.77
CA LYS A 10 7.51 21.40 -37.95
C LYS A 10 8.34 22.42 -37.16
N ARG A 11 7.85 22.85 -35.98
CA ARG A 11 8.64 23.68 -35.04
C ARG A 11 9.87 22.90 -34.55
N ARG A 12 11.04 23.19 -35.12
CA ARG A 12 12.34 22.74 -34.61
C ARG A 12 12.68 23.58 -33.39
N VAL A 13 12.81 22.96 -32.22
CA VAL A 13 13.42 23.58 -31.04
C VAL A 13 14.85 23.05 -30.95
N ALA A 14 15.82 23.92 -31.19
CA ALA A 14 17.23 23.61 -31.00
C ALA A 14 17.66 24.15 -29.62
N PHE A 15 18.04 23.26 -28.70
CA PHE A 15 18.74 23.65 -27.49
C PHE A 15 20.24 23.61 -27.77
N ILE A 16 20.84 24.80 -27.89
CA ILE A 16 22.29 24.98 -28.01
C ILE A 16 22.88 24.88 -26.60
N GLY A 17 23.89 24.01 -26.44
CA GLY A 17 24.66 23.93 -25.20
C GLY A 17 25.66 25.08 -25.09
N GLY A 18 25.94 25.51 -23.86
CA GLY A 18 27.00 26.47 -23.55
C GLY A 18 27.56 26.20 -22.17
N ALA A 19 28.85 25.87 -22.11
CA ALA A 19 29.59 25.68 -20.87
C ALA A 19 30.89 26.50 -20.91
N ALA A 20 31.00 27.49 -20.03
CA ALA A 20 32.21 28.18 -19.57
C ALA A 20 31.80 29.36 -18.66
N ALA A 21 32.61 29.91 -17.75
CA ALA A 21 33.69 29.40 -16.89
C ALA A 21 34.20 30.59 -16.04
N VAL A 22 34.57 30.39 -14.76
CA VAL A 22 35.55 31.23 -13.98
C VAL A 22 35.07 32.68 -13.66
N ALA A 23 35.27 33.34 -12.51
CA ALA A 23 36.01 33.10 -11.24
C ALA A 23 35.17 33.64 -10.03
N LEU A 24 35.61 34.03 -8.82
CA LEU A 24 36.91 34.07 -8.09
C LEU A 24 36.64 34.08 -6.56
N SER A 25 37.68 33.83 -5.75
CA SER A 25 37.87 34.09 -4.29
C SER A 25 37.13 33.20 -3.27
N GLY A 26 37.82 32.53 -2.33
CA GLY A 26 39.26 32.30 -2.20
C GLY A 26 39.64 31.47 -0.96
N THR A 27 40.82 30.83 -0.98
CA THR A 27 41.62 30.29 0.16
C THR A 27 40.99 29.22 1.08
N VAL A 28 41.67 28.18 1.58
CA VAL A 28 43.01 27.58 1.39
C VAL A 28 42.85 26.09 1.75
N ILE A 29 43.44 25.17 0.99
CA ILE A 29 43.59 23.77 1.43
C ILE A 29 44.92 23.66 2.17
N ALA A 30 44.88 23.55 3.50
CA ALA A 30 46.01 23.11 4.29
C ALA A 30 45.93 21.59 4.49
N GLY A 31 46.65 20.83 3.67
CA GLY A 31 46.87 19.41 3.94
C GLY A 31 47.90 19.28 5.06
N PHE A 32 47.51 18.66 6.17
CA PHE A 32 48.46 18.25 7.21
C PHE A 32 48.74 16.75 7.12
N ALA A 33 50.02 16.41 7.23
CA ALA A 33 50.54 15.08 6.99
C ALA A 33 50.24 14.10 8.14
N LEU A 34 50.33 12.81 7.80
CA LEU A 34 50.30 11.71 8.75
C LEU A 34 51.66 11.61 9.48
N ALA A 35 51.68 11.90 10.77
CA ALA A 35 52.72 11.46 11.71
C ALA A 35 52.09 11.30 13.09
N GLY A 36 52.31 10.16 13.74
CA GLY A 36 51.73 9.88 15.05
C GLY A 36 52.66 10.33 16.18
N GLU A 37 52.09 10.85 17.26
CA GLU A 37 52.75 10.89 18.57
C GLU A 37 51.73 10.74 19.71
N THR A 38 52.14 10.09 20.79
CA THR A 38 51.25 9.64 21.86
C THR A 38 51.27 10.60 23.05
N THR A 39 50.15 11.24 23.36
CA THR A 39 49.88 11.78 24.71
C THR A 39 48.50 11.38 25.19
N SER A 40 48.47 10.79 26.38
CA SER A 40 47.26 10.19 26.97
C SER A 40 46.25 11.25 27.42
N SER A 41 44.98 11.07 27.06
CA SER A 41 43.84 11.68 27.75
C SER A 41 42.63 10.76 27.67
N SER A 42 42.07 10.42 28.83
CA SER A 42 41.05 9.36 28.96
C SER A 42 39.62 9.89 28.90
N LYS A 43 38.68 9.05 28.42
CA LYS A 43 37.20 9.18 28.50
C LYS A 43 36.63 10.34 27.65
N SER A 44 35.95 10.08 26.54
CA SER A 44 34.71 9.29 26.49
C SER A 44 34.52 8.57 25.15
N GLY A 45 34.01 7.34 25.20
CA GLY A 45 33.81 6.48 24.03
C GLY A 45 32.55 6.83 23.23
N THR A 46 32.54 8.01 22.59
CA THR A 46 31.54 8.31 21.56
C THR A 46 31.81 7.42 20.36
N ASN A 47 31.13 6.27 20.33
CA ASN A 47 31.09 5.41 19.17
C ASN A 47 30.59 6.24 17.99
N ALA A 48 31.50 6.60 17.07
CA ALA A 48 31.14 7.08 15.75
C ALA A 48 30.46 5.91 15.04
N ARG A 49 29.16 5.74 15.30
CA ARG A 49 28.31 4.72 14.71
C ARG A 49 28.32 4.99 13.21
N THR A 50 29.14 4.25 12.48
CA THR A 50 29.03 4.14 11.03
C THR A 50 27.56 3.90 10.75
N LEU A 51 26.92 4.86 10.08
CA LEU A 51 25.49 4.76 9.78
C LEU A 51 25.31 3.47 9.00
N ALA A 52 24.72 2.47 9.65
CA ALA A 52 24.31 1.25 8.97
C ALA A 52 23.44 1.71 7.81
N GLY A 53 23.78 1.26 6.60
CA GLY A 53 23.03 1.63 5.41
C GLY A 53 21.55 1.28 5.56
N PRO A 54 20.67 1.84 4.71
CA PRO A 54 19.21 1.76 4.86
C PRO A 54 18.61 0.35 5.02
N GLY A 55 19.41 -0.70 4.80
CA GLY A 55 18.95 -2.06 4.65
C GLY A 55 18.15 -2.24 3.37
N THR A 56 17.76 -3.48 3.11
CA THR A 56 16.86 -3.82 2.01
C THR A 56 15.69 -4.64 2.51
N VAL A 57 14.51 -4.42 1.94
CA VAL A 57 13.37 -5.31 2.16
C VAL A 57 13.55 -6.56 1.31
N SER A 58 13.52 -7.72 1.95
CA SER A 58 13.38 -9.02 1.28
C SER A 58 11.98 -9.56 1.53
N CYS A 59 11.32 -10.02 0.47
CA CYS A 59 9.98 -10.60 0.54
C CYS A 59 9.98 -11.97 -0.12
N PRO A 60 9.19 -12.95 0.38
CA PRO A 60 8.97 -14.21 -0.30
C PRO A 60 8.44 -13.97 -1.72
N ASP A 61 8.95 -14.75 -2.68
CA ASP A 61 8.34 -14.78 -4.00
C ASP A 61 6.97 -15.48 -3.94
N VAL A 62 6.01 -14.84 -4.60
CA VAL A 62 4.64 -15.33 -4.76
C VAL A 62 4.51 -16.08 -6.08
N ALA A 63 5.21 -15.67 -7.14
CA ALA A 63 5.01 -16.22 -8.49
C ALA A 63 5.34 -17.72 -8.55
N SER A 64 6.49 -18.16 -8.03
CA SER A 64 6.89 -19.56 -7.92
C SER A 64 6.07 -20.39 -6.92
N ARG A 65 5.11 -19.78 -6.21
CA ARG A 65 4.21 -20.46 -5.25
C ARG A 65 2.76 -20.51 -5.72
N LEU A 66 2.43 -19.93 -6.87
CA LEU A 66 1.09 -20.06 -7.46
C LEU A 66 0.91 -21.44 -8.11
N PRO A 67 -0.29 -22.05 -8.03
CA PRO A 67 -0.64 -23.19 -8.87
C PRO A 67 -0.81 -22.74 -10.32
N ALA A 68 -1.08 -23.69 -11.23
CA ALA A 68 -1.37 -23.42 -12.63
C ALA A 68 -2.46 -22.32 -12.77
N VAL A 69 -2.08 -21.18 -13.37
CA VAL A 69 -2.95 -20.00 -13.49
C VAL A 69 -3.82 -20.15 -14.75
N PRO A 70 -5.16 -20.10 -14.64
CA PRO A 70 -6.05 -20.14 -15.81
C PRO A 70 -5.76 -19.00 -16.79
N ALA A 71 -5.81 -19.27 -18.09
CA ALA A 71 -5.50 -18.27 -19.13
C ALA A 71 -6.36 -17.00 -19.01
N THR A 72 -7.63 -17.14 -18.61
CA THR A 72 -8.57 -16.05 -18.33
C THR A 72 -8.18 -15.18 -17.14
N ALA A 73 -7.49 -15.75 -16.14
CA ALA A 73 -7.01 -15.04 -14.96
C ALA A 73 -5.60 -14.45 -15.14
N LYS A 74 -4.79 -14.98 -16.07
CA LYS A 74 -3.37 -14.66 -16.21
C LYS A 74 -3.06 -13.16 -16.28
N ALA A 75 -3.77 -12.41 -17.12
CA ALA A 75 -3.55 -10.96 -17.22
C ALA A 75 -3.91 -10.17 -15.94
N GLU A 76 -4.80 -10.68 -15.07
CA GLU A 76 -5.06 -10.07 -13.76
C GLU A 76 -3.99 -10.49 -12.74
N VAL A 77 -3.55 -11.75 -12.75
CA VAL A 77 -2.45 -12.23 -11.89
C VAL A 77 -1.15 -11.50 -12.19
N ASP A 78 -0.74 -11.41 -13.45
CA ASP A 78 0.51 -10.76 -13.87
C ASP A 78 0.56 -9.28 -13.44
N ARG A 79 -0.57 -8.55 -13.53
CA ARG A 79 -0.68 -7.16 -13.04
C ARG A 79 -0.54 -7.05 -11.51
N ASN A 80 -1.05 -8.02 -10.75
CA ASN A 80 -0.90 -8.03 -9.30
C ASN A 80 0.51 -8.44 -8.87
N LEU A 81 1.17 -9.34 -9.60
CA LEU A 81 2.60 -9.66 -9.39
C LEU A 81 3.48 -8.43 -9.65
N ALA A 82 3.23 -7.68 -10.73
CA ALA A 82 3.90 -6.40 -10.98
C ALA A 82 3.66 -5.40 -9.83
N LEU A 83 2.43 -5.30 -9.32
CA LEU A 83 2.09 -4.43 -8.18
C LEU A 83 2.83 -4.83 -6.89
N LEU A 84 3.03 -6.13 -6.62
CA LEU A 84 3.85 -6.59 -5.49
C LEU A 84 5.30 -6.10 -5.61
N ASN A 85 5.87 -6.11 -6.82
CA ASN A 85 7.22 -5.59 -7.06
C ASN A 85 7.29 -4.07 -6.87
N THR A 86 6.31 -3.31 -7.35
CA THR A 86 6.22 -1.86 -7.11
C THR A 86 6.13 -1.54 -5.61
N GLN A 87 5.38 -2.33 -4.83
CA GLN A 87 5.29 -2.16 -3.38
C GLN A 87 6.63 -2.37 -2.67
N ILE A 88 7.44 -3.33 -3.13
CA ILE A 88 8.81 -3.56 -2.63
C ILE A 88 9.73 -2.40 -2.99
N GLN A 89 9.68 -1.91 -4.23
CA GLN A 89 10.49 -0.78 -4.70
C GLN A 89 10.18 0.50 -3.90
N GLU A 90 8.89 0.81 -3.68
CA GLU A 90 8.45 1.93 -2.86
C GLU A 90 8.92 1.79 -1.40
N ALA A 91 8.87 0.59 -0.82
CA ALA A 91 9.38 0.34 0.53
C ALA A 91 10.90 0.52 0.62
N ASN A 92 11.65 0.01 -0.35
CA ASN A 92 13.10 0.20 -0.44
C ASN A 92 13.47 1.68 -0.63
N LYS A 93 12.73 2.42 -1.47
CA LYS A 93 12.91 3.87 -1.61
C LYS A 93 12.68 4.59 -0.28
N ARG A 94 11.58 4.27 0.42
CA ARG A 94 11.28 4.86 1.73
C ARG A 94 12.33 4.52 2.79
N LEU A 95 12.97 3.34 2.76
CA LEU A 95 14.10 3.02 3.65
C LEU A 95 15.26 3.99 3.43
N VAL A 96 15.66 4.21 2.17
CA VAL A 96 16.74 5.15 1.80
C VAL A 96 16.37 6.58 2.18
N ASP A 97 15.16 7.03 1.86
CA ASP A 97 14.72 8.41 2.10
C ASP A 97 14.51 8.74 3.61
N THR A 98 14.48 7.73 4.49
CA THR A 98 14.26 7.91 5.95
C THR A 98 15.42 7.42 6.81
N VAL A 99 16.61 7.20 6.24
CA VAL A 99 17.83 6.89 7.03
C VAL A 99 18.07 7.98 8.06
N GLY A 100 18.30 7.57 9.32
CA GLY A 100 18.52 8.49 10.45
C GLY A 100 17.24 9.14 11.01
N GLN A 101 16.06 8.83 10.47
CA GLN A 101 14.78 9.32 11.00
C GLN A 101 14.12 8.27 11.91
N GLY A 102 13.71 8.70 13.11
CA GLY A 102 13.03 7.85 14.08
C GLY A 102 13.95 6.91 14.87
N GLY A 103 13.36 6.16 15.80
CA GLY A 103 14.09 5.20 16.64
C GLY A 103 14.40 3.86 15.95
N PRO A 104 15.12 2.93 16.62
CA PRO A 104 15.61 1.68 16.03
C PRO A 104 14.56 0.80 15.33
N ASN A 105 13.30 0.87 15.77
CA ASN A 105 12.19 0.09 15.21
C ASN A 105 11.38 0.83 14.12
N PHE A 106 11.78 2.06 13.74
CA PHE A 106 11.00 2.89 12.80
C PHE A 106 10.81 2.20 11.44
N ALA A 107 11.87 1.69 10.82
CA ALA A 107 11.80 0.99 9.54
C ALA A 107 10.85 -0.22 9.59
N GLN A 108 10.91 -1.01 10.67
CA GLN A 108 10.04 -2.16 10.84
C GLN A 108 8.56 -1.74 10.98
N ASN A 109 8.28 -0.73 11.79
CA ASN A 109 6.92 -0.32 12.13
C ASN A 109 6.25 0.54 11.04
N ALA A 110 6.99 1.48 10.43
CA ALA A 110 6.46 2.48 9.50
C ALA A 110 6.65 2.14 8.02
N ILE A 111 7.45 1.10 7.69
CA ILE A 111 7.71 0.66 6.32
C ILE A 111 7.32 -0.81 6.15
N VAL A 112 7.92 -1.73 6.92
CA VAL A 112 7.67 -3.18 6.75
C VAL A 112 6.26 -3.60 7.18
N GLY A 113 5.74 -3.06 8.29
CA GLY A 113 4.35 -3.30 8.74
C GLY A 113 3.31 -2.93 7.68
N PRO A 114 3.23 -1.67 7.21
CA PRO A 114 2.31 -1.28 6.14
C PRO A 114 2.55 -1.99 4.80
N LEU A 115 3.78 -2.45 4.52
CA LEU A 115 4.08 -3.26 3.34
C LEU A 115 3.45 -4.65 3.42
N LYS A 116 3.55 -5.32 4.57
CA LYS A 116 2.92 -6.63 4.81
C LYS A 116 1.43 -6.56 4.48
N ASP A 117 0.71 -5.57 5.02
CA ASP A 117 -0.75 -5.49 4.84
C ASP A 117 -1.14 -5.19 3.37
N LYS A 118 -0.36 -4.34 2.66
CA LYS A 118 -0.52 -4.14 1.21
C LYS A 118 -0.27 -5.42 0.41
N ARG A 119 0.72 -6.22 0.81
CA ARG A 119 1.00 -7.53 0.19
C ARG A 119 -0.11 -8.53 0.46
N VAL A 120 -0.61 -8.65 1.69
CA VAL A 120 -1.78 -9.50 2.04
C VAL A 120 -2.97 -9.16 1.14
N ALA A 121 -3.30 -7.87 1.01
CA ALA A 121 -4.42 -7.44 0.16
C ALA A 121 -4.20 -7.78 -1.33
N THR A 122 -2.96 -7.69 -1.82
CA THR A 122 -2.62 -7.96 -3.23
C THR A 122 -2.58 -9.47 -3.53
N ILE A 123 -2.03 -10.26 -2.61
CA ILE A 123 -2.01 -11.73 -2.67
C ILE A 123 -3.44 -12.29 -2.61
N ASN A 124 -4.30 -11.76 -1.74
CA ASN A 124 -5.71 -12.11 -1.72
C ASN A 124 -6.43 -11.77 -3.04
N ARG A 125 -6.00 -10.71 -3.73
CA ARG A 125 -6.52 -10.37 -5.06
C ARG A 125 -6.10 -11.39 -6.12
N ILE A 126 -4.86 -11.88 -6.08
CA ILE A 126 -4.37 -12.98 -6.93
C ILE A 126 -5.17 -14.26 -6.68
N ALA A 127 -5.30 -14.67 -5.41
CA ALA A 127 -6.07 -15.84 -5.02
C ALA A 127 -7.54 -15.73 -5.47
N THR A 128 -8.12 -14.54 -5.39
CA THR A 128 -9.49 -14.26 -5.87
C THR A 128 -9.58 -14.34 -7.40
N ALA A 129 -8.62 -13.78 -8.14
CA ALA A 129 -8.61 -13.83 -9.61
C ALA A 129 -8.57 -15.27 -10.14
N ILE A 130 -7.73 -16.12 -9.55
CA ILE A 130 -7.68 -17.57 -9.84
C ILE A 130 -8.99 -18.23 -9.41
N GLY A 131 -9.46 -17.94 -8.19
CA GLY A 131 -10.68 -18.49 -7.59
C GLY A 131 -12.01 -18.21 -8.30
N ARG A 132 -12.03 -17.34 -9.33
CA ARG A 132 -13.22 -17.13 -10.19
C ARG A 132 -13.38 -18.18 -11.29
N THR A 133 -12.32 -18.92 -11.63
CA THR A 133 -12.29 -19.84 -12.79
C THR A 133 -11.62 -21.18 -12.49
N ALA A 134 -10.99 -21.32 -11.33
CA ALA A 134 -10.42 -22.56 -10.78
C ALA A 134 -10.57 -22.57 -9.26
N ALA A 135 -10.13 -23.64 -8.59
CA ALA A 135 -10.08 -23.68 -7.13
C ALA A 135 -9.21 -22.54 -6.57
N ARG A 136 -9.70 -21.83 -5.54
CA ARG A 136 -8.95 -20.75 -4.89
C ARG A 136 -7.71 -21.33 -4.20
N PRO A 137 -6.48 -20.87 -4.51
CA PRO A 137 -5.29 -21.28 -3.78
C PRO A 137 -5.35 -20.80 -2.31
N GLN A 138 -4.96 -21.68 -1.40
CA GLN A 138 -4.94 -21.43 0.05
C GLN A 138 -3.51 -21.18 0.54
N GLY A 139 -3.37 -20.58 1.72
CA GLY A 139 -2.06 -20.41 2.38
C GLY A 139 -1.13 -19.34 1.79
N LEU A 140 -1.49 -18.70 0.67
CA LEU A 140 -0.65 -17.68 0.03
C LEU A 140 -0.37 -16.46 0.94
N ASP A 141 -1.24 -16.16 1.91
CA ASP A 141 -1.04 -15.07 2.88
C ASP A 141 0.23 -15.22 3.72
N ALA A 142 0.73 -16.45 3.90
CA ALA A 142 2.01 -16.73 4.57
C ALA A 142 3.22 -16.16 3.79
N LEU A 143 3.05 -15.78 2.52
CA LEU A 143 4.07 -15.16 1.67
C LEU A 143 4.03 -13.62 1.71
N ALA A 144 3.06 -13.03 2.44
CA ALA A 144 2.93 -11.59 2.57
C ALA A 144 4.00 -10.91 3.45
N PRO A 145 4.43 -11.50 4.60
CA PRO A 145 5.46 -10.90 5.45
C PRO A 145 6.78 -10.72 4.71
N CYS A 146 7.44 -9.59 4.96
CA CYS A 146 8.79 -9.29 4.46
C CYS A 146 9.75 -9.06 5.64
N THR A 147 11.03 -9.30 5.41
CA THR A 147 12.11 -9.04 6.39
C THR A 147 12.89 -7.79 5.99
N LEU A 148 13.44 -7.10 6.99
CA LEU A 148 14.39 -6.02 6.80
C LEU A 148 15.81 -6.55 6.96
N ASN A 149 16.59 -6.51 5.89
CA ASN A 149 18.00 -6.90 5.89
C ASN A 149 18.86 -5.65 6.13
N ALA A 150 18.99 -5.23 7.38
CA ALA A 150 19.90 -4.15 7.78
C ALA A 150 21.36 -4.64 7.76
N ASN A 151 22.05 -4.41 6.63
CA ASN A 151 23.48 -4.55 6.37
C ASN A 151 24.25 -5.69 7.10
N GLY A 152 24.48 -6.80 6.40
CA GLY A 152 25.73 -7.57 6.52
C GLY A 152 25.68 -8.92 7.23
N ASN A 153 24.73 -9.17 8.12
CA ASN A 153 24.66 -10.45 8.84
C ASN A 153 23.79 -11.47 8.10
N ALA A 154 24.41 -12.57 7.68
CA ALA A 154 23.73 -13.69 7.06
C ALA A 154 22.73 -14.36 8.03
N ALA A 155 21.59 -14.78 7.48
CA ALA A 155 20.63 -15.74 8.05
C ALA A 155 20.53 -15.82 9.59
N ALA A 156 19.67 -14.99 10.18
CA ALA A 156 19.02 -15.37 11.43
C ALA A 156 18.13 -16.59 11.14
N ALA A 157 18.58 -17.77 11.58
CA ALA A 157 17.94 -19.04 11.30
C ALA A 157 16.50 -19.12 11.83
N THR A 158 15.72 -20.01 11.23
CA THR A 158 14.46 -20.52 11.77
C THR A 158 14.58 -20.83 13.27
N PRO A 159 13.60 -20.44 14.11
CA PRO A 159 13.53 -20.92 15.48
C PRO A 159 13.21 -22.42 15.46
N LYS A 160 14.28 -23.24 15.44
CA LYS A 160 14.20 -24.68 15.66
C LYS A 160 13.71 -24.91 17.09
N ALA A 161 12.55 -25.55 17.21
CA ALA A 161 12.02 -25.96 18.50
C ALA A 161 13.02 -26.89 19.22
N THR A 162 13.28 -26.61 20.50
CA THR A 162 14.08 -27.44 21.39
C THR A 162 13.14 -28.04 22.44
N PRO A 163 13.21 -29.36 22.73
CA PRO A 163 12.09 -30.08 23.31
C PRO A 163 12.04 -30.01 24.84
N THR A 164 10.85 -29.82 25.41
CA THR A 164 10.56 -30.12 26.81
C THR A 164 9.89 -31.48 26.94
N LYS A 165 10.26 -32.23 27.99
CA LYS A 165 9.84 -33.62 28.19
C LYS A 165 8.33 -33.75 28.44
N GLN A 166 7.72 -34.58 27.60
CA GLN A 166 6.65 -35.54 27.86
C GLN A 166 6.21 -35.71 29.34
N ALA A 167 4.94 -35.41 29.58
CA ALA A 167 4.11 -36.11 30.57
C ALA A 167 2.92 -36.74 29.81
N SER A 168 2.60 -38.00 30.13
CA SER A 168 1.59 -38.82 29.42
C SER A 168 0.22 -38.73 30.11
N GLY A 169 -0.89 -38.76 29.36
CA GLY A 169 -2.23 -38.70 29.96
C GLY A 169 -3.44 -38.65 29.01
N ASN A 170 -3.75 -39.79 28.38
CA ASN A 170 -5.07 -40.25 27.89
C ASN A 170 -6.06 -39.34 27.10
N LYS A 171 -6.24 -39.71 25.82
CA LYS A 171 -7.50 -40.08 25.12
C LYS A 171 -8.85 -39.50 25.61
N GLY A 172 -9.60 -38.85 24.69
CA GLY A 172 -11.06 -38.74 24.81
C GLY A 172 -11.78 -37.78 23.82
N ASN A 173 -12.31 -38.33 22.72
CA ASN A 173 -13.51 -37.90 21.96
C ASN A 173 -13.76 -36.45 21.47
N THR A 174 -13.77 -36.33 20.13
CA THR A 174 -14.86 -35.79 19.28
C THR A 174 -15.71 -34.58 19.71
N GLY A 175 -15.63 -33.52 18.90
CA GLY A 175 -16.79 -32.73 18.44
C GLY A 175 -17.12 -31.45 19.22
N GLY A 176 -17.63 -30.44 18.50
CA GLY A 176 -18.26 -29.26 19.12
C GLY A 176 -17.63 -27.91 18.82
N ASN A 177 -18.25 -27.24 17.85
CA ASN A 177 -18.51 -25.81 17.65
C ASN A 177 -18.25 -24.79 18.82
N ALA A 178 -18.15 -23.49 18.44
CA ALA A 178 -17.89 -22.28 19.25
C ALA A 178 -16.42 -22.10 19.72
N ASN A 179 -15.71 -20.99 19.52
CA ASN A 179 -16.04 -19.59 19.19
C ASN A 179 -16.80 -18.78 20.26
N THR A 180 -16.15 -18.56 21.41
CA THR A 180 -16.36 -17.42 22.33
C THR A 180 -15.11 -17.27 23.20
N GLY A 181 -14.56 -16.06 23.39
CA GLY A 181 -13.37 -15.90 24.25
C GLY A 181 -12.70 -14.52 24.34
N ASN A 182 -12.79 -13.65 23.34
CA ASN A 182 -12.26 -12.27 23.40
C ASN A 182 -13.37 -11.22 23.24
N ALA A 183 -14.30 -11.20 24.20
CA ALA A 183 -15.16 -10.05 24.44
C ALA A 183 -14.39 -9.07 25.35
N GLY A 184 -13.97 -7.92 24.81
CA GLY A 184 -13.12 -6.99 25.56
C GLY A 184 -12.65 -5.73 24.84
N ASN A 185 -13.33 -5.31 23.76
CA ASN A 185 -13.52 -3.89 23.37
C ASN A 185 -14.35 -3.76 22.08
N THR A 186 -15.51 -4.43 22.02
CA THR A 186 -16.64 -3.96 21.20
C THR A 186 -17.29 -2.77 21.91
N GLY A 187 -16.56 -1.67 22.00
CA GLY A 187 -17.04 -0.39 22.52
C GLY A 187 -18.08 0.19 21.57
N ASN A 188 -19.34 -0.24 21.74
CA ASN A 188 -20.57 0.33 21.20
C ASN A 188 -20.42 1.17 19.90
N THR A 189 -20.34 0.51 18.75
CA THR A 189 -20.35 1.22 17.45
C THR A 189 -21.65 2.01 17.22
N ASN A 190 -22.75 1.67 17.90
CA ASN A 190 -23.99 2.47 17.87
C ASN A 190 -23.88 3.80 18.64
N ALA A 191 -22.94 3.97 19.58
CA ALA A 191 -22.73 5.28 20.22
C ALA A 191 -22.07 6.30 19.27
N VAL A 192 -21.20 5.82 18.38
CA VAL A 192 -20.46 6.67 17.43
C VAL A 192 -21.27 6.89 16.15
N GLY A 193 -22.05 5.88 15.75
CA GLY A 193 -22.76 5.81 14.48
C GLY A 193 -21.92 5.15 13.38
N THR A 194 -22.53 5.03 12.21
CA THR A 194 -21.94 4.49 10.98
C THR A 194 -22.09 5.48 9.83
N ILE A 195 -21.16 5.45 8.89
CA ILE A 195 -21.22 6.27 7.68
C ILE A 195 -22.02 5.53 6.63
N SER A 196 -23.20 6.08 6.34
CA SER A 196 -24.09 5.63 5.29
C SER A 196 -23.87 6.45 4.03
N CYS A 197 -23.88 5.80 2.88
CA CYS A 197 -23.69 6.43 1.58
C CYS A 197 -24.74 5.89 0.60
N PRO A 198 -25.29 6.72 -0.30
CA PRO A 198 -26.17 6.25 -1.37
C PRO A 198 -25.51 5.14 -2.19
N ASP A 199 -26.27 4.10 -2.50
CA ASP A 199 -25.80 3.07 -3.42
C ASP A 199 -25.73 3.62 -4.84
N VAL A 200 -24.56 3.48 -5.44
CA VAL A 200 -24.31 3.83 -6.84
C VAL A 200 -24.74 2.69 -7.76
N ARG A 201 -24.59 1.42 -7.34
CA ARG A 201 -24.79 0.25 -8.21
C ARG A 201 -26.20 0.15 -8.77
N SER A 202 -27.21 0.43 -7.95
CA SER A 202 -28.64 0.39 -8.29
C SER A 202 -29.14 1.64 -9.02
N LYS A 203 -28.28 2.66 -9.19
CA LYS A 203 -28.59 3.91 -9.91
C LYS A 203 -27.85 4.05 -11.24
N LEU A 204 -27.01 3.06 -11.60
CA LEU A 204 -26.36 3.02 -12.91
C LEU A 204 -27.32 2.48 -13.98
N PRO A 205 -27.28 3.02 -15.22
CA PRO A 205 -27.95 2.41 -16.36
C PRO A 205 -27.27 1.09 -16.76
N ALA A 206 -27.80 0.42 -17.81
CA ALA A 206 -27.18 -0.76 -18.38
C ALA A 206 -25.70 -0.52 -18.73
N VAL A 207 -24.80 -1.26 -18.09
CA VAL A 207 -23.34 -1.08 -18.24
C VAL A 207 -22.81 -1.86 -19.46
N PRO A 208 -22.23 -1.19 -20.47
CA PRO A 208 -21.64 -1.84 -21.64
C PRO A 208 -20.58 -2.87 -21.25
N ALA A 209 -20.51 -4.00 -21.97
CA ALA A 209 -19.61 -5.12 -21.65
C ALA A 209 -18.14 -4.70 -21.52
N THR A 210 -17.70 -3.79 -22.38
CA THR A 210 -16.38 -3.14 -22.38
C THR A 210 -16.08 -2.34 -21.12
N ALA A 211 -17.09 -1.71 -20.50
CA ALA A 211 -16.94 -0.86 -19.32
C ALA A 211 -17.05 -1.62 -17.99
N ARG A 212 -17.73 -2.79 -17.95
CA ARG A 212 -18.04 -3.54 -16.70
C ARG A 212 -16.85 -3.65 -15.77
N ALA A 213 -15.72 -4.16 -16.26
CA ALA A 213 -14.53 -4.37 -15.43
C ALA A 213 -13.91 -3.08 -14.85
N GLU A 214 -14.09 -1.92 -15.50
CA GLU A 214 -13.67 -0.62 -14.95
C GLU A 214 -14.70 -0.09 -13.94
N VAL A 215 -15.99 -0.22 -14.24
CA VAL A 215 -17.10 0.15 -13.35
C VAL A 215 -17.03 -0.65 -12.04
N ASP A 216 -16.88 -1.97 -12.11
CA ASP A 216 -16.77 -2.86 -10.94
C ASP A 216 -15.55 -2.53 -10.07
N ARG A 217 -14.41 -2.15 -10.67
CA ARG A 217 -13.23 -1.68 -9.92
C ARG A 217 -13.50 -0.39 -9.16
N ASN A 218 -14.21 0.57 -9.77
CA ASN A 218 -14.55 1.83 -9.11
C ASN A 218 -15.63 1.64 -8.03
N LEU A 219 -16.60 0.73 -8.22
CA LEU A 219 -17.58 0.35 -7.21
C LEU A 219 -16.92 -0.32 -6.00
N ALA A 220 -15.97 -1.24 -6.22
CA ALA A 220 -15.17 -1.81 -5.14
C ALA A 220 -14.36 -0.75 -4.39
N LEU A 221 -13.79 0.24 -5.09
CA LEU A 221 -13.10 1.38 -4.48
C LEU A 221 -14.04 2.24 -3.62
N LEU A 222 -15.27 2.52 -4.08
CA LEU A 222 -16.29 3.24 -3.28
C LEU A 222 -16.57 2.49 -1.97
N ASN A 223 -16.72 1.16 -2.00
CA ASN A 223 -16.92 0.36 -0.79
C ASN A 223 -15.71 0.40 0.15
N THR A 224 -14.49 0.33 -0.38
CA THR A 224 -13.26 0.48 0.43
C THR A 224 -13.18 1.86 1.11
N GLN A 225 -13.57 2.93 0.41
CA GLN A 225 -13.61 4.28 0.98
C GLN A 225 -14.59 4.39 2.15
N ILE A 226 -15.76 3.74 2.06
CA ILE A 226 -16.75 3.67 3.17
C ILE A 226 -16.17 2.94 4.38
N GLN A 227 -15.53 1.79 4.17
CA GLN A 227 -14.93 1.00 5.26
C GLN A 227 -13.81 1.76 5.98
N GLU A 228 -12.95 2.45 5.23
CA GLU A 228 -11.88 3.27 5.79
C GLU A 228 -12.43 4.48 6.56
N ALA A 229 -13.48 5.12 6.05
CA ALA A 229 -14.14 6.22 6.74
C ALA A 229 -14.81 5.75 8.05
N ASN A 230 -15.45 4.57 8.06
CA ASN A 230 -16.03 3.96 9.27
C ASN A 230 -14.94 3.56 10.29
N ARG A 231 -13.82 2.99 9.84
CA ARG A 231 -12.66 2.70 10.70
C ARG A 231 -12.14 3.97 11.37
N ARG A 232 -12.01 5.05 10.59
CA ARG A 232 -11.52 6.34 11.07
C ARG A 232 -12.52 7.03 12.02
N LEU A 233 -13.82 6.88 11.77
CA LEU A 233 -14.87 7.32 12.70
C LEU A 233 -14.73 6.62 14.06
N ALA A 234 -14.59 5.29 14.06
CA ALA A 234 -14.40 4.52 15.28
C ALA A 234 -13.07 4.83 16.01
N SER A 235 -11.99 5.14 15.29
CA SER A 235 -10.70 5.51 15.90
C SER A 235 -10.61 6.96 16.38
N SER A 236 -11.56 7.82 16.03
CA SER A 236 -11.56 9.26 16.38
C SER A 236 -12.58 9.62 17.47
N VAL A 237 -13.11 8.64 18.19
CA VAL A 237 -14.00 8.87 19.34
C VAL A 237 -13.27 9.68 20.40
N GLY A 238 -13.87 10.79 20.85
CA GLY A 238 -13.26 11.72 21.81
C GLY A 238 -12.16 12.62 21.24
N GLN A 239 -11.92 12.62 19.92
CA GLN A 239 -10.94 13.49 19.27
C GLN A 239 -11.61 14.51 18.34
N GLY A 240 -11.31 15.80 18.56
CA GLY A 240 -11.78 16.91 17.73
C GLY A 240 -13.08 17.56 18.18
N GLY A 241 -13.35 18.76 17.67
CA GLY A 241 -14.56 19.53 17.98
C GLY A 241 -15.80 19.08 17.21
N PRO A 242 -16.96 19.75 17.40
CA PRO A 242 -18.27 19.32 16.88
C PRO A 242 -18.32 19.03 15.37
N ASN A 243 -17.52 19.76 14.57
CA ASN A 243 -17.48 19.64 13.12
C ASN A 243 -16.41 18.65 12.60
N PHE A 244 -15.70 17.92 13.48
CA PHE A 244 -14.59 17.05 13.07
C PHE A 244 -15.03 15.96 12.08
N VAL A 245 -16.11 15.24 12.34
CA VAL A 245 -16.60 14.18 11.44
C VAL A 245 -16.96 14.75 10.06
N GLN A 246 -17.60 15.92 10.02
CA GLN A 246 -17.97 16.59 8.77
C GLN A 246 -16.74 16.99 7.96
N ASN A 247 -15.81 17.73 8.57
CA ASN A 247 -14.67 18.33 7.88
C ASN A 247 -13.55 17.32 7.59
N ALA A 248 -13.26 16.44 8.55
CA ALA A 248 -12.12 15.54 8.46
C ALA A 248 -12.47 14.20 7.79
N ILE A 249 -13.72 13.72 7.90
CA ILE A 249 -14.13 12.39 7.40
C ILE A 249 -15.08 12.52 6.20
N LEU A 250 -16.24 13.16 6.37
CA LEU A 250 -17.29 13.19 5.34
C LEU A 250 -16.92 14.06 4.12
N GLY A 251 -16.25 15.19 4.32
CA GLY A 251 -15.73 16.04 3.23
C GLY A 251 -14.75 15.28 2.32
N PRO A 252 -13.60 14.81 2.84
CA PRO A 252 -12.65 14.02 2.05
C PRO A 252 -13.22 12.70 1.48
N LEU A 253 -14.24 12.12 2.13
CA LEU A 253 -14.97 10.98 1.57
C LEU A 253 -15.82 11.39 0.36
N LYS A 254 -16.57 12.48 0.44
CA LYS A 254 -17.38 13.02 -0.66
C LYS A 254 -16.51 13.26 -1.90
N ASP A 255 -15.38 13.96 -1.75
CA ASP A 255 -14.51 14.29 -2.90
C ASP A 255 -13.91 13.04 -3.55
N LYS A 256 -13.48 12.07 -2.72
CA LYS A 256 -13.02 10.75 -3.18
C LYS A 256 -14.10 9.94 -3.88
N ARG A 257 -15.37 10.08 -3.46
CA ARG A 257 -16.53 9.45 -4.12
C ARG A 257 -16.88 10.13 -5.43
N VAL A 258 -16.92 11.48 -5.50
CA VAL A 258 -17.10 12.24 -6.76
C VAL A 258 -16.08 11.76 -7.79
N ALA A 259 -14.78 11.77 -7.44
CA ALA A 259 -13.72 11.35 -8.36
C ALA A 259 -13.78 9.87 -8.80
N ALA A 260 -14.49 9.00 -8.08
CA ALA A 260 -14.73 7.60 -8.47
C ALA A 260 -16.02 7.45 -9.31
N ILE A 261 -17.07 8.22 -8.98
CA ILE A 261 -18.34 8.27 -9.71
C ILE A 261 -18.14 8.91 -11.09
N ASP A 262 -17.37 9.99 -11.20
CA ASP A 262 -17.02 10.59 -12.48
C ASP A 262 -16.26 9.60 -13.38
N ARG A 263 -15.36 8.79 -12.82
CA ARG A 263 -14.67 7.71 -13.56
C ARG A 263 -15.65 6.64 -14.06
N ILE A 264 -16.66 6.26 -13.27
CA ILE A 264 -17.73 5.35 -13.71
C ILE A 264 -18.52 5.97 -14.86
N ALA A 265 -18.95 7.23 -14.73
CA ALA A 265 -19.71 7.93 -15.76
C ALA A 265 -18.92 8.09 -17.06
N ILE A 266 -17.62 8.44 -16.98
CA ILE A 266 -16.71 8.53 -18.13
C ILE A 266 -16.51 7.15 -18.78
N SER A 267 -16.30 6.09 -17.99
CA SER A 267 -16.12 4.72 -18.52
C SER A 267 -17.31 4.25 -19.35
N ILE A 268 -18.53 4.44 -18.83
CA ILE A 268 -19.78 4.16 -19.55
C ILE A 268 -19.90 5.07 -20.78
N GLY A 269 -19.63 6.36 -20.61
CA GLY A 269 -19.70 7.40 -21.64
C GLY A 269 -18.77 7.21 -22.85
N ARG A 270 -17.78 6.31 -22.79
CA ARG A 270 -16.92 5.96 -23.94
C ARG A 270 -17.63 5.07 -24.98
N THR A 271 -18.69 4.36 -24.59
CA THR A 271 -19.35 3.35 -25.44
C THR A 271 -20.88 3.36 -25.38
N ALA A 272 -21.47 4.24 -24.56
CA ALA A 272 -22.90 4.48 -24.45
C ALA A 272 -23.15 5.94 -24.03
N ALA A 273 -24.41 6.35 -23.96
CA ALA A 273 -24.77 7.66 -23.41
C ALA A 273 -24.22 7.84 -21.98
N LYS A 274 -23.45 8.91 -21.74
CA LYS A 274 -22.88 9.20 -20.41
C LYS A 274 -24.02 9.44 -19.40
N PRO A 275 -24.10 8.69 -18.29
CA PRO A 275 -25.09 8.95 -17.24
C PRO A 275 -24.81 10.29 -16.56
N GLN A 276 -25.87 11.07 -16.36
CA GLN A 276 -25.83 12.39 -15.72
C GLN A 276 -26.34 12.31 -14.26
N GLY A 277 -26.06 13.34 -13.45
CA GLY A 277 -26.60 13.47 -12.10
C GLY A 277 -26.01 12.53 -11.03
N LEU A 278 -25.20 11.53 -11.40
CA LEU A 278 -24.63 10.54 -10.48
C LEU A 278 -23.83 11.14 -9.31
N ASN A 279 -23.24 12.34 -9.46
CA ASN A 279 -22.47 12.99 -8.40
C ASN A 279 -23.33 13.41 -7.18
N SER A 280 -24.66 13.44 -7.31
CA SER A 280 -25.58 13.53 -6.17
C SER A 280 -25.42 12.37 -5.17
N LEU A 281 -24.98 11.20 -5.63
CA LEU A 281 -24.74 9.99 -4.84
C LEU A 281 -23.39 10.02 -4.09
N ALA A 282 -22.56 11.04 -4.29
CA ALA A 282 -21.26 11.15 -3.64
C ALA A 282 -21.34 11.50 -2.15
N THR A 283 -22.36 12.28 -1.76
CA THR A 283 -22.57 12.72 -0.38
C THR A 283 -22.93 11.53 0.51
N CYS A 284 -22.21 11.39 1.63
CA CYS A 284 -22.51 10.41 2.68
C CYS A 284 -22.94 11.13 3.96
N THR A 285 -23.67 10.43 4.82
CA THR A 285 -24.16 10.93 6.10
C THR A 285 -23.64 10.06 7.25
N LEU A 286 -23.61 10.64 8.45
CA LEU A 286 -23.46 9.88 9.69
C LEU A 286 -24.87 9.46 10.16
N THR A 287 -25.11 8.16 10.25
CA THR A 287 -26.30 7.57 10.87
C THR A 287 -25.91 7.10 12.27
N LYS A 288 -26.66 7.50 13.31
CA LYS A 288 -26.54 6.93 14.66
C LYS A 288 -27.74 6.05 14.94
#